data_AF-A0A3E2TQJ2-F1
#
_entry.id   AF-A0A3E2TQJ2-F1
#
_cell.length_a   1.000
_cell.length_b   1.000
_cell.length_c   1.000
_cell.angle_alpha   90.00
_cell.angle_beta   90.00
_cell.angle_gamma   90.00
#
_symmetry.space_group_name_H-M   'P 1'
#
loop_
_entity.id
_entity.type
_entity.pdbx_description
1 polymer ?
#
loop_
_entity_poly.entity_id
_entity_poly.type
_entity_poly.pdbx_seq_one_letter_code
_entity_poly.pdbx_strand_id
1 'polypeptide(L)'
;MKKHLTSILLLLLPAVLIIYAPQAVRGASAGLVLWFNQVLPVLFPFALILQLIMSANALSGISCLTAPIMQKCLHLSPACSFCLLAGFLCGFPMGTAVSVQAFENGLISRKEAQLLSGVCNHASPMFFGGYILNQILPDHPLHSCLILIFYASPFLWFLLRCFFLHHPPVSVPDRAVAKNTRPSAPLPFRTILLNASD
;
A
#
# COMPACT_ATOMS: atom_id res chain seq x y z
N MET A 1 -2.49 37.56 4.30
CA MET A 1 -1.30 37.27 3.45
C MET A 1 -1.20 35.80 3.03
N LYS A 2 -1.16 34.81 3.95
CA LYS A 2 -1.07 33.37 3.58
C LYS A 2 -2.15 32.88 2.60
N LYS A 3 -3.42 33.28 2.82
CA LYS A 3 -4.54 32.88 1.94
C LYS A 3 -4.40 33.42 0.50
N HIS A 4 -3.94 34.66 0.33
CA HIS A 4 -3.70 35.22 -1.01
C HIS A 4 -2.53 34.55 -1.71
N LEU A 5 -1.46 34.19 -0.98
CA LEU A 5 -0.34 33.44 -1.54
C LEU A 5 -0.78 32.05 -2.02
N THR A 6 -1.60 31.33 -1.24
CA THR A 6 -2.16 30.03 -1.65
C THR A 6 -3.05 30.17 -2.88
N SER A 7 -3.93 31.18 -2.93
CA SER A 7 -4.78 31.42 -4.10
C SER A 7 -3.96 31.77 -5.36
N ILE A 8 -2.94 32.60 -5.24
CA ILE A 8 -2.04 32.93 -6.36
C ILE A 8 -1.31 31.68 -6.86
N LEU A 9 -0.78 30.86 -5.96
CA LEU A 9 -0.12 29.60 -6.32
C LEU A 9 -1.08 28.64 -7.02
N LEU A 10 -2.32 28.54 -6.53
CA LEU A 10 -3.35 27.67 -7.10
C LEU A 10 -3.80 28.12 -8.50
N LEU A 11 -3.78 29.44 -8.77
CA LEU A 11 -4.06 30.02 -10.09
C LEU A 11 -2.87 29.90 -11.05
N LEU A 12 -1.64 29.92 -10.53
CA LEU A 12 -0.43 29.85 -11.33
C LEU A 12 -0.20 28.45 -11.91
N LEU A 13 -0.54 27.39 -11.17
CA LEU A 13 -0.41 26.00 -11.61
C LEU A 13 -1.18 25.69 -12.93
N PRO A 14 -2.50 25.96 -13.05
CA PRO A 14 -3.23 25.75 -14.29
C PRO A 14 -2.76 26.73 -15.40
N ALA A 15 -2.34 27.95 -15.05
CA ALA A 15 -1.79 28.88 -16.03
C ALA A 15 -0.51 28.32 -16.69
N VAL A 16 0.39 27.72 -15.91
CA VAL A 16 1.59 27.02 -16.42
C VAL A 16 1.20 25.83 -17.29
N LEU A 17 0.20 25.03 -16.90
CA LEU A 17 -0.28 23.90 -17.71
C LEU A 17 -0.87 24.36 -19.05
N ILE A 18 -1.55 25.51 -19.09
CA ILE A 18 -2.10 26.08 -20.32
C ILE A 18 -0.99 26.64 -21.23
N ILE A 19 -0.02 27.36 -20.66
CA ILE A 19 1.12 27.93 -21.41
C ILE A 19 1.98 26.80 -22.03
N TYR A 20 2.21 25.72 -21.28
CA TYR A 20 2.98 24.55 -21.71
C TYR A 20 2.08 23.36 -22.08
N ALA A 21 0.90 23.63 -22.64
CA ALA A 21 -0.09 22.60 -22.97
C ALA A 21 0.47 21.43 -23.82
N PRO A 22 1.31 21.66 -24.85
CA PRO A 22 1.90 20.56 -25.61
C PRO A 22 2.78 19.62 -24.77
N GLN A 23 3.57 20.18 -23.85
CA GLN A 23 4.43 19.42 -22.94
C GLN A 23 3.60 18.70 -21.87
N ALA A 24 2.57 19.37 -21.34
CA ALA A 24 1.64 18.79 -20.38
C ALA A 24 0.91 17.57 -20.98
N VAL A 25 0.38 17.70 -22.20
CA VAL A 25 -0.30 16.60 -22.90
C VAL A 25 0.66 15.46 -23.23
N ARG A 26 1.89 15.75 -23.70
CA ARG A 26 2.91 14.72 -23.95
C ARG A 26 3.30 13.98 -22.68
N GLY A 27 3.53 14.71 -21.59
CA GLY A 27 3.84 14.13 -20.28
C GLY A 27 2.70 13.25 -19.75
N ALA A 28 1.46 13.74 -19.83
CA ALA A 28 0.27 12.98 -19.42
C ALA A 28 0.08 11.71 -20.27
N SER A 29 0.25 11.80 -21.59
CA SER A 29 0.15 10.64 -22.49
C SER A 29 1.24 9.62 -22.21
N ALA A 30 2.49 10.06 -22.02
CA ALA A 30 3.59 9.16 -21.68
C ALA A 30 3.36 8.49 -20.32
N GLY A 31 2.89 9.24 -19.32
CA GLY A 31 2.50 8.71 -18.01
C GLY A 31 1.36 7.69 -18.10
N LEU A 32 0.35 7.94 -18.94
CA LEU A 32 -0.77 7.03 -19.15
C LEU A 32 -0.32 5.72 -19.81
N VAL A 33 0.53 5.79 -20.85
CA VAL A 33 1.09 4.61 -21.51
C VAL A 33 1.98 3.82 -20.56
N LEU A 34 2.79 4.48 -19.74
CA LEU A 34 3.61 3.85 -18.71
C LEU A 34 2.75 3.14 -17.66
N TRP A 35 1.72 3.81 -17.16
CA TRP A 35 0.76 3.22 -16.22
C TRP A 35 0.10 1.97 -16.82
N PHE A 36 -0.36 2.07 -18.08
CA PHE A 36 -1.03 0.97 -18.76
C PHE A 36 -0.11 -0.21 -19.02
N ASN A 37 1.15 0.02 -19.40
CA ASN A 37 2.09 -1.05 -19.74
C ASN A 37 2.80 -1.67 -18.53
N GLN A 38 2.96 -0.91 -17.43
CA GLN A 38 3.77 -1.34 -16.29
C GLN A 38 2.95 -1.53 -15.03
N VAL A 39 2.10 -0.56 -14.69
CA VAL A 39 1.39 -0.55 -13.40
C VAL A 39 0.16 -1.46 -13.45
N LEU A 40 -0.66 -1.35 -14.49
CA LEU A 40 -1.89 -2.16 -14.62
C LEU A 40 -1.61 -3.67 -14.69
N PRO A 41 -0.69 -4.18 -15.52
CA PRO A 41 -0.46 -5.62 -15.64
C PRO A 41 0.17 -6.22 -14.39
N VAL A 42 0.88 -5.40 -13.60
CA VAL A 42 1.45 -5.82 -12.32
C VAL A 42 0.37 -5.80 -11.23
N LEU A 43 -0.33 -4.69 -11.02
CA LEU A 43 -1.24 -4.55 -9.87
C LEU A 43 -2.54 -5.35 -10.03
N PHE A 44 -3.09 -5.45 -11.24
CA PHE A 44 -4.39 -6.08 -11.49
C PHE A 44 -4.45 -7.57 -11.09
N PRO A 45 -3.55 -8.46 -11.54
CA PRO A 45 -3.63 -9.89 -11.19
C PRO A 45 -3.49 -10.11 -9.68
N PHE A 46 -2.60 -9.37 -9.00
CA PHE A 46 -2.47 -9.49 -7.55
C PHE A 46 -3.72 -8.98 -6.83
N ALA A 47 -4.27 -7.84 -7.24
CA ALA A 47 -5.51 -7.33 -6.66
C ALA A 47 -6.67 -8.32 -6.81
N LEU A 48 -6.79 -8.96 -7.98
CA LEU A 48 -7.81 -9.97 -8.26
C LEU A 48 -7.62 -11.22 -7.39
N ILE A 49 -6.40 -11.76 -7.32
CA ILE A 49 -6.07 -12.91 -6.45
C ILE A 49 -6.37 -12.58 -4.99
N LEU A 50 -6.01 -11.38 -4.54
CA LEU A 50 -6.23 -10.95 -3.16
C LEU A 50 -7.72 -10.85 -2.81
N GLN A 51 -8.52 -10.33 -3.74
CA GLN A 51 -9.99 -10.30 -3.61
C GLN A 51 -10.58 -11.71 -3.59
N LEU A 52 -10.07 -12.64 -4.41
CA LEU A 52 -10.49 -14.04 -4.36
C LEU A 52 -10.16 -14.68 -3.00
N ILE A 53 -8.94 -14.51 -2.49
CA ILE A 53 -8.52 -15.03 -1.18
C ILE A 53 -9.38 -14.47 -0.04
N MET A 54 -9.68 -13.17 -0.07
CA MET A 54 -10.58 -12.51 0.87
C MET A 54 -12.00 -13.08 0.81
N SER A 55 -12.54 -13.23 -0.40
CA SER A 55 -13.91 -13.74 -0.61
C SER A 55 -14.05 -15.22 -0.22
N ALA A 56 -12.98 -16.01 -0.36
CA ALA A 56 -12.96 -17.43 -0.03
C ALA A 56 -12.79 -17.72 1.48
N ASN A 57 -12.76 -16.68 2.34
CA ASN A 57 -12.44 -16.80 3.78
C ASN A 57 -11.09 -17.51 4.07
N ALA A 58 -10.22 -17.60 3.05
CA ALA A 58 -8.90 -18.24 3.13
C ALA A 58 -7.93 -17.43 4.01
N LEU A 59 -8.33 -16.22 4.40
CA LEU A 59 -7.67 -15.42 5.43
C LEU A 59 -7.45 -16.20 6.72
N SER A 60 -8.44 -17.00 7.12
CA SER A 60 -8.36 -17.84 8.33
C SER A 60 -7.20 -18.85 8.26
N GLY A 61 -6.95 -19.44 7.09
CA GLY A 61 -5.86 -20.40 6.89
C GLY A 61 -4.48 -19.75 6.96
N ILE A 62 -4.28 -18.63 6.26
CA ILE A 62 -2.99 -17.90 6.24
C ILE A 62 -2.71 -17.29 7.63
N SER A 63 -3.73 -16.68 8.23
CA SER A 63 -3.62 -16.11 9.57
C SER A 63 -3.39 -17.18 10.63
N CYS A 64 -3.93 -18.40 10.51
CA CYS A 64 -3.63 -19.49 11.45
C CYS A 64 -2.17 -19.93 11.38
N LEU A 65 -1.61 -20.08 10.17
CA LEU A 65 -0.22 -20.48 9.98
C LEU A 65 0.78 -19.41 10.49
N THR A 66 0.44 -18.14 10.30
CA THR A 66 1.32 -17.01 10.65
C THR A 66 1.01 -16.38 12.02
N ALA A 67 -0.12 -16.74 12.64
CA ALA A 67 -0.53 -16.32 13.98
C ALA A 67 0.56 -16.52 15.04
N PRO A 68 1.23 -17.67 15.17
CA PRO A 68 2.22 -17.84 16.23
C PRO A 68 3.40 -16.87 16.10
N ILE A 69 3.80 -16.53 14.87
CA ILE A 69 4.88 -15.57 14.62
C ILE A 69 4.40 -14.15 14.95
N MET A 70 3.23 -13.76 14.43
CA MET A 70 2.69 -12.42 14.66
C MET A 70 2.41 -12.15 16.14
N GLN A 71 1.83 -13.12 16.84
CA GLN A 71 1.42 -12.95 18.23
C GLN A 71 2.61 -13.10 19.19
N LYS A 72 3.49 -14.10 19.01
CA LYS A 72 4.60 -14.34 19.95
C LYS A 72 5.81 -13.45 19.71
N CYS A 73 6.15 -13.16 18.46
CA CYS A 73 7.34 -12.37 18.15
C CYS A 73 7.04 -10.87 18.04
N LEU A 74 5.84 -10.50 17.57
CA LEU A 74 5.54 -9.11 17.19
C LEU A 74 4.38 -8.49 17.97
N HIS A 75 3.65 -9.27 18.78
CA HIS A 75 2.46 -8.84 19.52
C HIS A 75 1.37 -8.17 18.65
N LEU A 76 1.23 -8.63 17.40
CA LEU A 76 0.26 -8.12 16.43
C LEU A 76 -0.91 -9.09 16.23
N SER A 77 -2.05 -8.55 15.78
CA SER A 77 -3.21 -9.34 15.38
C SER A 77 -2.87 -10.29 14.21
N PRO A 78 -3.41 -11.53 14.17
CA PRO A 78 -3.17 -12.46 13.07
C PRO A 78 -3.57 -11.93 11.68
N ALA A 79 -4.48 -10.96 11.61
CA ALA A 79 -4.86 -10.31 10.35
C ALA A 79 -3.75 -9.40 9.79
N CYS A 80 -2.81 -8.94 10.64
CA CYS A 80 -1.68 -8.12 10.21
C CYS A 80 -0.70 -8.87 9.31
N SER A 81 -0.55 -10.20 9.46
CA SER A 81 0.35 -10.98 8.59
C SER A 81 -0.06 -10.93 7.13
N PHE A 82 -1.37 -11.02 6.87
CA PHE A 82 -1.90 -10.93 5.52
C PHE A 82 -1.71 -9.53 4.95
N CYS A 83 -1.93 -8.49 5.75
CA CYS A 83 -1.71 -7.10 5.34
C CYS A 83 -0.24 -6.85 4.99
N LEU A 84 0.70 -7.38 5.79
CA LEU A 84 2.13 -7.30 5.51
C LEU A 84 2.50 -8.07 4.23
N LEU A 85 1.99 -9.29 4.06
CA LEU A 85 2.22 -10.07 2.83
C LEU A 85 1.72 -9.32 1.59
N ALA A 86 0.51 -8.77 1.66
CA ALA A 86 -0.05 -7.94 0.61
C ALA A 86 0.80 -6.69 0.35
N GLY A 87 1.28 -6.02 1.40
CA GLY A 87 2.16 -4.86 1.29
C GLY A 87 3.53 -5.16 0.68
N PHE A 88 4.20 -6.22 1.12
CA PHE A 88 5.51 -6.61 0.58
C PHE A 88 5.44 -7.06 -0.88
N LEU A 89 4.35 -7.72 -1.29
CA LEU A 89 4.19 -8.20 -2.67
C LEU A 89 3.61 -7.14 -3.61
N CYS A 90 2.62 -6.37 -3.16
CA CYS A 90 1.88 -5.46 -4.02
C CYS A 90 2.31 -3.99 -3.88
N GLY A 91 3.07 -3.65 -2.83
CA GLY A 91 3.48 -2.29 -2.54
C GLY A 91 2.31 -1.32 -2.32
N PHE A 92 2.62 -0.03 -2.38
CA PHE A 92 1.63 1.05 -2.50
C PHE A 92 1.01 1.04 -3.92
N PRO A 93 -0.30 1.31 -4.09
CA PRO A 93 -1.33 1.65 -3.08
C PRO A 93 -2.05 0.43 -2.47
N MET A 94 -1.89 -0.75 -3.06
CA MET A 94 -2.68 -1.94 -2.73
C MET A 94 -2.45 -2.43 -1.29
N GLY A 95 -1.22 -2.43 -0.79
CA GLY A 95 -0.89 -2.86 0.58
C GLY A 95 -1.61 -2.04 1.66
N THR A 96 -1.67 -0.73 1.47
CA THR A 96 -2.41 0.18 2.36
C THR A 96 -3.91 -0.05 2.26
N ALA A 97 -4.45 -0.23 1.03
CA ALA A 97 -5.88 -0.48 0.83
C ALA A 97 -6.37 -1.76 1.53
N VAL A 98 -5.51 -2.77 1.66
CA VAL A 98 -5.82 -4.02 2.37
C VAL A 98 -5.85 -3.82 3.88
N SER A 99 -4.94 -2.99 4.38
CA SER A 99 -4.89 -2.63 5.80
C SER A 99 -6.10 -1.81 6.21
N VAL A 100 -6.55 -0.87 5.35
CA VAL A 100 -7.79 -0.11 5.54
C VAL A 100 -9.01 -1.05 5.59
N GLN A 101 -9.11 -2.01 4.66
CA GLN A 101 -10.20 -3.00 4.67
C GLN A 101 -10.19 -3.87 5.93
N ALA A 102 -9.02 -4.32 6.37
CA ALA A 102 -8.90 -5.08 7.62
C ALA A 102 -9.34 -4.24 8.83
N PHE A 103 -9.07 -2.94 8.83
CA PHE A 103 -9.51 -2.01 9.87
C PHE A 103 -11.03 -1.79 9.84
N GLU A 104 -11.61 -1.54 8.67
CA GLU A 104 -13.06 -1.37 8.49
C GLU A 104 -13.87 -2.61 8.87
N ASN A 105 -13.31 -3.80 8.60
CA ASN A 105 -13.89 -5.08 9.00
C ASN A 105 -13.64 -5.43 10.49
N GLY A 106 -12.98 -4.55 11.26
CA GLY A 106 -12.70 -4.78 12.68
C GLY A 106 -11.74 -5.95 12.94
N LEU A 107 -10.87 -6.29 11.97
CA LEU A 107 -9.87 -7.36 12.10
C LEU A 107 -8.56 -6.85 12.72
N ILE A 108 -8.30 -5.55 12.61
CA ILE A 108 -7.12 -4.88 13.17
C ILE A 108 -7.52 -3.56 13.85
N SER A 109 -6.70 -3.11 14.80
CA SER A 109 -6.86 -1.83 15.49
C SER A 109 -6.39 -0.64 14.63
N ARG A 110 -6.81 0.57 14.99
CA ARG A 110 -6.34 1.81 14.35
C ARG A 110 -4.82 1.97 14.42
N LYS A 111 -4.19 1.54 15.52
CA LYS A 111 -2.73 1.61 15.70
C LYS A 111 -2.00 0.65 14.77
N GLU A 112 -2.53 -0.57 14.60
CA GLU A 112 -1.99 -1.55 13.66
C GLU A 112 -2.15 -1.06 12.22
N ALA A 113 -3.29 -0.48 11.86
CA ALA A 113 -3.49 0.12 10.54
C ALA A 113 -2.48 1.24 10.25
N GLN A 114 -2.18 2.10 11.23
CA GLN A 114 -1.16 3.14 11.10
C GLN A 114 0.25 2.57 10.93
N LEU A 115 0.60 1.52 11.69
CA LEU A 115 1.87 0.80 11.53
C LEU A 115 1.98 0.21 10.13
N LEU A 116 0.97 -0.54 9.70
CA LEU A 116 0.93 -1.20 8.40
C LEU A 116 1.01 -0.18 7.26
N SER A 117 0.34 0.96 7.36
CA SER A 117 0.43 2.03 6.36
C SER A 117 1.86 2.56 6.19
N GLY A 118 2.66 2.62 7.26
CA GLY A 118 4.06 3.04 7.15
C GLY A 118 4.96 2.00 6.50
N VAL A 119 4.68 0.71 6.74
CA VAL A 119 5.49 -0.41 6.22
C VAL A 119 5.10 -0.77 4.78
N CYS A 120 3.82 -0.65 4.44
CA CYS A 120 3.30 -0.97 3.10
C CYS A 120 3.53 0.17 2.09
N ASN A 121 4.10 1.31 2.51
CA ASN A 121 4.38 2.46 1.65
C ASN A 121 5.72 2.34 0.93
N HIS A 122 5.86 1.30 0.13
CA HIS A 122 7.02 1.06 -0.73
C HIS A 122 6.57 0.57 -2.11
N ALA A 123 7.43 0.65 -3.11
CA ALA A 123 7.11 0.12 -4.44
C ALA A 123 7.04 -1.41 -4.42
N SER A 124 6.27 -2.01 -5.34
CA SER A 124 6.18 -3.47 -5.44
C SER A 124 7.46 -4.07 -6.05
N PRO A 125 7.82 -5.34 -5.73
CA PRO A 125 9.00 -6.00 -6.29
C PRO A 125 8.96 -6.07 -7.81
N MET A 126 7.77 -6.29 -8.35
CA MET A 126 7.51 -6.31 -9.79
C MET A 126 7.72 -4.94 -10.43
N PHE A 127 7.24 -3.85 -9.82
CA PHE A 127 7.47 -2.50 -10.35
C PHE A 127 8.95 -2.10 -10.24
N PHE A 128 9.56 -2.34 -9.07
CA PHE A 128 10.95 -1.99 -8.84
C PHE A 128 11.88 -2.78 -9.76
N GLY A 129 11.78 -4.11 -9.78
CA GLY A 129 12.60 -4.94 -10.66
C GLY A 129 12.29 -4.76 -12.13
N GLY A 130 11.01 -4.84 -12.51
CA GLY A 130 10.59 -4.85 -13.90
C GLY A 130 10.70 -3.50 -14.61
N TYR A 131 10.42 -2.40 -13.91
CA TYR A 131 10.48 -1.07 -14.51
C TYR A 131 11.77 -0.33 -14.13
N ILE A 132 12.05 -0.17 -12.83
CA ILE A 132 13.21 0.63 -12.40
C ILE A 132 14.52 -0.03 -12.82
N LEU A 133 14.73 -1.31 -12.50
CA LEU A 133 16.01 -1.96 -12.80
C LEU A 133 16.14 -2.30 -14.29
N ASN A 134 15.10 -2.88 -14.91
CA ASN A 134 15.23 -3.34 -16.29
C ASN A 134 15.04 -2.24 -17.36
N GLN A 135 14.26 -1.18 -17.10
CA GLN A 135 14.02 -0.13 -18.10
C GLN A 135 14.77 1.17 -17.83
N ILE A 136 14.90 1.60 -16.57
CA ILE A 136 15.59 2.86 -16.25
C ILE A 136 17.10 2.64 -16.07
N LEU A 137 17.49 1.53 -15.42
CA LEU A 137 18.88 1.24 -15.05
C LEU A 137 19.39 -0.09 -15.65
N PRO A 138 19.30 -0.32 -16.96
CA PRO A 138 19.75 -1.58 -17.56
C PRO A 138 21.24 -1.85 -17.24
N ASP A 139 21.56 -3.10 -16.89
CA ASP A 139 22.92 -3.59 -16.62
C ASP A 139 23.73 -2.87 -15.52
N HIS A 140 23.05 -2.23 -14.55
CA HIS A 140 23.74 -1.59 -13.44
C HIS A 140 24.32 -2.62 -12.46
N PRO A 141 25.63 -2.60 -12.13
CA PRO A 141 26.28 -3.61 -11.27
C PRO A 141 25.78 -3.64 -9.82
N LEU A 142 24.87 -2.73 -9.45
CA LEU A 142 24.33 -2.55 -8.11
C LEU A 142 22.87 -2.97 -7.99
N HIS A 143 22.27 -3.64 -9.00
CA HIS A 143 20.85 -4.07 -8.95
C HIS A 143 20.51 -4.80 -7.64
N SER A 144 21.32 -5.78 -7.25
CA SER A 144 21.10 -6.54 -6.03
C SER A 144 21.21 -5.68 -4.77
N CYS A 145 22.15 -4.73 -4.74
CA CYS A 145 22.28 -3.79 -3.62
C CYS A 145 21.09 -2.83 -3.54
N LEU A 146 20.60 -2.34 -4.67
CA LEU A 146 19.43 -1.46 -4.74
C LEU A 146 18.17 -2.17 -4.25
N ILE A 147 17.92 -3.40 -4.71
CA ILE A 147 16.80 -4.23 -4.20
C ILE A 147 16.95 -4.42 -2.68
N LEU A 148 18.15 -4.80 -2.24
CA LEU A 148 18.39 -5.06 -0.83
C LEU A 148 18.11 -3.83 0.03
N ILE A 149 18.67 -2.67 -0.31
CA ILE A 149 18.47 -1.43 0.45
C ILE A 149 16.99 -1.02 0.45
N PHE A 150 16.34 -1.10 -0.71
CA PHE A 150 14.96 -0.67 -0.87
C PHE A 150 13.98 -1.51 -0.04
N TYR A 151 14.12 -2.84 -0.04
CA TYR A 151 13.24 -3.73 0.75
C TYR A 151 13.70 -3.92 2.20
N ALA A 152 15.00 -3.78 2.48
CA ALA A 152 15.49 -3.82 3.85
C ALA A 152 14.98 -2.62 4.66
N SER A 153 14.88 -1.42 4.07
CA SER A 153 14.42 -0.22 4.80
C SER A 153 13.05 -0.38 5.48
N PRO A 154 11.95 -0.72 4.78
CA PRO A 154 10.64 -0.92 5.40
C PRO A 154 10.61 -2.15 6.32
N PHE A 155 11.39 -3.19 6.02
CA PHE A 155 11.52 -4.37 6.87
C PHE A 155 12.21 -4.07 8.20
N LEU A 156 13.33 -3.35 8.18
CA LEU A 156 14.02 -2.89 9.39
C LEU A 156 13.16 -1.91 10.18
N TRP A 157 12.44 -1.01 9.52
CA TRP A 157 11.50 -0.11 10.19
C TRP A 157 10.40 -0.89 10.93
N PHE A 158 9.82 -1.89 10.26
CA PHE A 158 8.82 -2.78 10.86
C PHE A 158 9.39 -3.53 12.07
N LEU A 159 10.58 -4.13 11.96
CA LEU A 159 11.24 -4.81 13.07
C LEU A 159 11.53 -3.86 14.23
N LEU A 160 12.12 -2.69 13.96
CA LEU A 160 12.42 -1.69 14.98
C LEU A 160 11.15 -1.28 15.74
N ARG A 161 10.05 -1.04 15.00
CA ARG A 161 8.76 -0.72 15.60
C ARG A 161 8.22 -1.85 16.47
N CYS A 162 8.26 -3.09 16.00
CA CYS A 162 7.74 -4.23 16.75
C CYS A 162 8.57 -4.55 18.00
N PHE A 163 9.90 -4.39 17.95
CA PHE A 163 10.79 -4.77 19.04
C PHE A 163 11.07 -3.64 20.06
N PHE A 164 11.23 -2.39 19.62
CA PHE A 164 11.64 -1.29 20.50
C PHE A 164 10.49 -0.39 20.93
N LEU A 165 9.47 -0.22 20.10
CA LEU A 165 8.39 0.75 20.32
C LEU A 165 7.14 -0.02 20.74
N HIS A 166 7.17 -0.45 22.01
CA HIS A 166 6.17 -1.26 22.71
C HIS A 166 4.73 -1.06 22.18
N HIS A 167 4.17 -2.08 21.54
CA HIS A 167 2.73 -2.14 21.33
C HIS A 167 2.05 -2.44 22.68
N PRO A 168 1.03 -1.67 23.11
CA PRO A 168 0.15 -2.15 24.16
C PRO A 168 -0.48 -3.49 23.72
N PRO A 169 -0.82 -4.39 24.66
CA PRO A 169 -1.28 -5.74 24.36
C PRO A 169 -2.43 -5.72 23.35
N VAL A 170 -2.50 -6.76 22.50
CA VAL A 170 -3.53 -7.01 21.46
C VAL A 170 -4.80 -6.24 21.76
N SER A 171 -4.98 -5.11 21.09
CA SER A 171 -6.12 -4.25 21.36
C SER A 171 -7.32 -4.94 20.74
N VAL A 172 -8.29 -5.29 21.60
CA VAL A 172 -9.61 -5.76 21.17
C VAL A 172 -10.09 -4.81 20.08
N PRO A 173 -10.49 -5.30 18.88
CA PRO A 173 -10.95 -4.43 17.81
C PRO A 173 -12.04 -3.51 18.36
N ASP A 174 -11.92 -2.21 18.05
CA ASP A 174 -12.81 -1.18 18.57
C ASP A 174 -14.27 -1.57 18.30
N ARG A 175 -14.98 -2.00 19.36
CA ARG A 175 -16.38 -2.46 19.30
C ARG A 175 -17.34 -1.42 18.71
N ALA A 176 -16.91 -0.16 18.57
CA ALA A 176 -17.68 0.91 17.97
C ALA A 176 -17.90 0.73 16.46
N VAL A 177 -16.99 0.05 15.73
CA VAL A 177 -17.15 -0.21 14.28
C VAL A 177 -17.98 -1.47 14.02
N ALA A 178 -17.89 -2.47 14.91
CA ALA A 178 -18.53 -3.77 14.77
C ALA A 178 -20.08 -3.76 14.80
N LYS A 179 -20.72 -2.62 15.13
CA LYS A 179 -22.17 -2.58 15.37
C LYS A 179 -23.03 -2.26 14.14
N ASN A 180 -22.47 -1.93 12.97
CA ASN A 180 -23.34 -1.58 11.84
C ASN A 180 -22.89 -1.96 10.42
N THR A 181 -21.88 -2.81 10.26
CA THR A 181 -21.48 -3.28 8.93
C THR A 181 -21.52 -4.80 8.90
N ARG A 182 -22.43 -5.35 8.08
CA ARG A 182 -22.25 -6.70 7.51
C ARG A 182 -20.82 -6.78 6.97
N PRO A 183 -20.14 -7.94 6.97
CA PRO A 183 -18.82 -8.06 6.33
C PRO A 183 -18.92 -7.44 4.93
N SER A 184 -18.35 -6.26 4.78
CA SER A 184 -18.47 -5.53 3.52
C SER A 184 -17.71 -6.37 2.51
N ALA A 185 -18.38 -6.67 1.39
CA ALA A 185 -17.72 -7.26 0.24
C ALA A 185 -16.39 -6.52 -0.01
N PRO A 186 -15.32 -7.21 -0.44
CA PRO A 186 -14.05 -6.58 -0.73
C PRO A 186 -14.29 -5.30 -1.55
N LEU A 187 -13.71 -4.19 -1.11
CA LEU A 187 -13.90 -2.91 -1.80
C LEU A 187 -13.56 -3.12 -3.28
N PRO A 188 -14.49 -2.85 -4.20
CA PRO A 188 -14.26 -3.13 -5.61
C PRO A 188 -13.00 -2.39 -6.05
N PHE A 189 -12.24 -2.96 -6.99
CA PHE A 189 -10.98 -2.38 -7.47
C PHE A 189 -11.12 -0.88 -7.84
N ARG A 190 -12.31 -0.50 -8.32
CA ARG A 190 -12.72 0.89 -8.56
C ARG A 190 -12.59 1.79 -7.32
N THR A 191 -13.03 1.35 -6.14
CA THR A 191 -12.95 2.14 -4.92
C THR A 191 -11.52 2.23 -4.39
N ILE A 192 -10.70 1.21 -4.62
CA ILE A 192 -9.26 1.27 -4.28
C ILE A 192 -8.53 2.30 -5.14
N LEU A 193 -8.83 2.36 -6.44
CA LEU A 193 -8.26 3.37 -7.33
C LEU A 193 -8.73 4.80 -7.02
N LEU A 194 -9.99 4.96 -6.62
CA LEU A 194 -10.58 6.27 -6.32
C LEU A 194 -10.22 6.81 -4.93
N ASN A 195 -10.03 5.96 -3.92
CA ASN A 195 -9.61 6.38 -2.58
C ASN A 195 -8.09 6.55 -2.44
N ALA A 196 -7.28 6.09 -3.41
CA ALA A 196 -5.84 6.30 -3.42
C ALA A 196 -5.43 7.69 -3.95
N SER A 197 -6.39 8.49 -4.44
CA SER A 197 -6.18 9.85 -4.95
C SER A 197 -6.54 10.96 -3.97
N ASP A 198 -7.08 10.62 -2.79
CA ASP A 198 -7.44 11.54 -1.70
C ASP A 198 -6.42 11.46 -0.54
#